data_AF-A0A7U9QZN7-F1
#
_entry.id   AF-A0A7U9QZN7-F1
#
_cell.length_a   1.000
_cell.length_b   1.000
_cell.length_c   1.000
_cell.angle_alpha   90.00
_cell.angle_beta   90.00
_cell.angle_gamma   90.00
#
_symmetry.space_group_name_H-M   'P 1'
#
loop_
_entity.id
_entity.type
_entity.pdbx_description
1 polymer ?
#
loop_
_entity_poly.entity_id
_entity_poly.type
_entity_poly.pdbx_seq_one_letter_code
_entity_poly.pdbx_strand_id
1 'polypeptide(L)'
;MICENCGADYRMKDSHCPFCHSENPVLAEIRKERTLSGYDEEAQKMQETVPRTAVRKWTGLMLAVCGGVAGMALVTGILVAAWGPIRAKLDYRAHLLRERELEELFAGQAIEQIYQTLSRDMDARDYPKFQEVWEVYGSYDAYRRSLESLEQYREEFRRETYDEPTMRAEAEQWACLLIGHAGDTARLCRLYGSDRVIQGNEALFSAYREEITDDLREMGITGELLEWVSMGPKDLREDSRFRQAVDTIVDAYVESSYAR
;
A
#
# COMPACT_ATOMS: atom_id res chain seq x y z
N MET A 1 -30.64 -39.28 37.75
CA MET A 1 -30.18 -38.02 38.35
C MET A 1 -30.70 -36.90 37.51
N ILE A 2 -31.21 -35.84 38.13
CA ILE A 2 -31.82 -34.72 37.42
C ILE A 2 -30.71 -33.76 36.99
N CYS A 3 -30.65 -33.42 35.70
CA CYS A 3 -29.73 -32.41 35.19
C CYS A 3 -30.11 -31.03 35.74
N GLU A 4 -29.19 -30.36 36.43
CA GLU A 4 -29.41 -29.01 36.98
C GLU A 4 -29.63 -27.95 35.90
N ASN A 5 -29.12 -28.19 34.68
CA ASN A 5 -29.22 -27.24 33.57
C ASN A 5 -30.53 -27.38 32.76
N CYS A 6 -31.02 -28.61 32.51
CA CYS A 6 -32.20 -28.82 31.66
C CYS A 6 -33.36 -29.57 32.35
N GLY A 7 -33.20 -29.99 33.61
CA GLY A 7 -34.22 -30.70 34.38
C GLY A 7 -34.51 -32.14 33.93
N ALA A 8 -33.81 -32.65 32.92
CA ALA A 8 -34.00 -34.01 32.42
C ALA A 8 -33.38 -35.05 33.37
N ASP A 9 -34.07 -36.17 33.59
CA ASP A 9 -33.53 -37.30 34.34
C ASP A 9 -32.63 -38.16 33.43
N TYR A 10 -31.39 -38.38 33.84
CA TYR A 10 -30.41 -39.18 33.11
C TYR A 10 -29.60 -40.09 34.04
N ARG A 11 -28.88 -41.08 33.50
CA ARG A 11 -28.18 -42.07 34.33
C ARG A 11 -26.88 -41.47 34.87
N MET A 12 -26.59 -41.75 36.14
CA MET A 12 -25.41 -41.24 36.85
C MET A 12 -24.06 -41.69 36.24
N LYS A 13 -24.07 -42.74 35.41
CA LYS A 13 -22.86 -43.25 34.74
C LYS A 13 -22.49 -42.47 33.48
N ASP A 14 -23.39 -41.64 32.96
CA ASP A 14 -23.14 -40.89 31.73
C ASP A 14 -22.32 -39.64 32.06
N SER A 15 -21.24 -39.40 31.31
CA SER A 15 -20.29 -38.29 31.56
C SER A 15 -20.89 -36.91 31.28
N HIS A 16 -21.91 -36.86 30.42
CA HIS A 16 -22.66 -35.66 30.07
C HIS A 16 -24.15 -36.01 30.01
N CYS A 17 -25.00 -35.01 30.28
CA CYS A 17 -26.43 -35.15 30.06
C CYS A 17 -26.70 -35.41 28.56
N PRO A 18 -27.42 -36.47 28.17
CA PRO A 18 -27.66 -36.78 26.76
C PRO A 18 -28.60 -35.78 26.06
N PHE A 19 -29.27 -34.91 26.82
CA PHE A 19 -30.26 -33.97 26.29
C PHE A 19 -29.70 -32.56 26.07
N CYS A 20 -28.89 -32.04 27.00
CA CYS A 20 -28.30 -30.70 26.88
C CYS A 20 -26.78 -30.70 26.85
N HIS A 21 -26.15 -31.88 26.88
CA HIS A 21 -24.70 -32.08 26.89
C HIS A 21 -23.94 -31.38 28.02
N SER A 22 -24.63 -30.91 29.07
CA SER A 22 -23.96 -30.38 30.27
C SER A 22 -23.15 -31.50 30.94
N GLU A 23 -21.95 -31.19 31.41
CA GLU A 23 -21.12 -32.16 32.13
C GLU A 23 -21.82 -32.67 33.40
N ASN A 24 -21.63 -33.95 33.71
CA ASN A 24 -22.15 -34.55 34.92
C ASN A 24 -21.36 -34.04 36.14
N PRO A 25 -21.98 -33.27 37.05
CA PRO A 25 -21.26 -32.59 38.13
C PRO A 25 -20.58 -33.57 39.10
N VAL A 26 -21.22 -34.72 39.38
CA VAL A 26 -20.69 -35.73 40.30
C VAL A 26 -19.43 -36.40 39.74
N LEU A 27 -19.45 -36.74 38.45
CA LEU A 27 -18.28 -37.35 37.80
C LEU A 27 -17.16 -36.32 37.53
N ALA A 28 -17.51 -35.06 37.31
CA ALA A 28 -16.55 -33.96 37.19
C ALA A 28 -15.82 -33.73 38.52
N GLU A 29 -16.53 -33.77 39.65
CA GLU A 29 -15.95 -33.57 40.97
C GLU A 29 -15.01 -34.72 41.36
N ILE A 30 -15.40 -35.98 41.11
CA ILE A 30 -14.52 -37.14 41.30
C ILE A 30 -13.25 -37.04 40.43
N ARG A 31 -13.38 -36.55 39.19
CA ARG A 31 -12.22 -36.34 38.30
C ARG A 31 -11.30 -35.24 38.84
N LYS A 32 -11.87 -34.14 39.34
CA LYS A 32 -11.14 -33.03 39.95
C LYS A 32 -10.36 -33.48 41.19
N GLU A 33 -11.01 -34.22 42.09
CA GLU A 33 -10.36 -34.75 43.29
C GLU A 33 -9.21 -35.70 42.93
N ARG A 34 -9.41 -36.60 41.96
CA ARG A 34 -8.35 -37.52 41.51
C ARG A 34 -7.16 -36.79 40.88
N THR A 35 -7.41 -35.72 40.12
CA THR A 35 -6.35 -34.89 39.53
C THR A 35 -5.58 -34.13 40.61
N LEU A 36 -6.28 -33.53 41.59
CA LEU A 36 -5.65 -32.83 42.70
C LEU A 36 -4.82 -33.77 43.58
N SER A 37 -5.33 -34.96 43.89
CA SER A 37 -4.57 -35.96 44.64
C SER A 37 -3.31 -36.41 43.90
N GLY A 38 -3.33 -36.44 42.56
CA GLY A 38 -2.15 -36.76 41.75
C GLY A 38 -1.07 -35.68 41.85
N TYR A 39 -1.46 -34.40 41.81
CA TYR A 39 -0.52 -33.29 41.99
C TYR A 39 0.05 -33.22 43.41
N ASP A 40 -0.76 -33.53 44.44
CA ASP A 40 -0.28 -33.58 45.82
C ASP A 40 0.71 -34.74 46.04
N GLU A 41 0.48 -35.89 45.40
CA GLU A 41 1.39 -37.03 45.45
C GLU A 41 2.72 -36.75 44.71
N GLU A 42 2.67 -36.05 43.58
CA GLU A 42 3.87 -35.58 42.86
C GLU A 42 4.64 -34.50 43.65
N ALA A 43 3.93 -33.57 44.28
CA ALA A 43 4.53 -32.54 45.13
C ALA A 43 5.20 -33.15 46.38
N GLN A 44 4.59 -34.16 47.01
CA GLN A 44 5.21 -34.91 48.11
C GLN A 44 6.45 -35.69 47.64
N LYS A 45 6.37 -36.38 46.49
CA LYS A 45 7.54 -37.08 45.91
C LYS A 45 8.68 -36.11 45.59
N MET A 46 8.39 -34.90 45.12
CA MET A 46 9.41 -33.86 44.90
C MET A 46 10.00 -33.31 46.21
N GLN A 47 9.22 -33.20 47.29
CA GLN A 47 9.75 -32.81 48.60
C GLN A 47 10.67 -33.86 49.23
N GLU A 48 10.42 -35.15 48.97
CA GLU A 48 11.20 -36.26 49.51
C GLU A 48 12.48 -36.54 48.71
N THR A 49 12.45 -36.37 47.38
CA THR A 49 13.56 -36.75 46.50
C THR A 49 14.57 -35.65 46.22
N VAL A 50 14.20 -34.38 46.38
CA VAL A 50 15.08 -33.26 46.01
C VAL A 50 15.81 -32.71 47.25
N PRO A 51 17.15 -32.72 47.30
CA PRO A 51 17.89 -32.19 48.43
C PRO A 51 17.63 -30.69 48.58
N ARG A 52 17.17 -30.26 49.77
CA ARG A 52 16.81 -28.86 50.11
C ARG A 52 17.92 -27.83 49.78
N THR A 53 19.18 -28.28 49.78
CA THR A 53 20.36 -27.47 49.41
C THR A 53 20.41 -27.19 47.90
N ALA A 54 20.03 -28.14 47.05
CA ALA A 54 19.93 -27.95 45.62
C ALA A 54 18.78 -26.99 45.27
N VAL A 55 17.60 -27.18 45.88
CA VAL A 55 16.46 -26.27 45.68
C VAL A 55 16.84 -24.83 45.99
N ARG A 56 17.42 -24.55 47.17
CA ARG A 56 17.86 -23.18 47.53
C ARG A 56 18.86 -22.58 46.54
N LYS A 57 19.81 -23.38 46.03
CA LYS A 57 20.82 -22.92 45.07
C LYS A 57 20.18 -22.59 43.71
N TRP A 58 19.25 -23.41 43.25
CA TRP A 58 18.52 -23.20 42.00
C TRP A 58 17.52 -22.06 42.08
N THR A 59 16.78 -21.92 43.19
CA THR A 59 15.86 -20.78 43.40
C THR A 59 16.61 -19.46 43.48
N GLY A 60 17.78 -19.42 44.13
CA GLY A 60 18.64 -18.23 44.17
C GLY A 60 19.18 -17.85 42.79
N LEU A 61 19.60 -18.85 42.00
CA LEU A 61 20.06 -18.63 40.62
C LEU A 61 18.92 -18.13 39.72
N MET A 62 17.73 -18.73 39.81
CA MET A 62 16.53 -18.28 39.09
C MET A 62 16.13 -16.86 39.46
N LEU A 63 16.11 -16.51 40.75
CA LEU A 63 15.83 -15.15 41.22
C LEU A 63 16.85 -14.13 40.72
N ALA A 64 18.14 -14.49 40.67
CA ALA A 64 19.18 -13.62 40.13
C ALA A 64 19.03 -13.41 38.62
N VAL A 65 18.70 -14.46 37.87
CA VAL A 65 18.44 -14.37 36.42
C VAL A 65 17.18 -13.55 36.14
N CYS A 66 16.07 -13.82 36.84
CA CYS A 66 14.83 -13.04 36.72
C CYS A 66 15.05 -11.57 37.11
N GLY A 67 15.81 -11.32 38.19
CA GLY A 67 16.19 -9.97 38.60
C GLY A 67 17.04 -9.25 37.55
N GLY A 68 18.00 -9.95 36.93
CA GLY A 68 18.81 -9.42 35.84
C GLY A 68 17.98 -9.08 34.59
N VAL A 69 17.07 -9.96 34.19
CA VAL A 69 16.17 -9.73 33.05
C VAL A 69 15.19 -8.60 33.32
N ALA A 70 14.59 -8.54 34.52
CA ALA A 70 13.71 -7.45 34.91
C ALA A 70 14.45 -6.10 34.99
N GLY A 71 15.68 -6.10 35.49
CA GLY A 71 16.56 -4.94 35.50
C GLY A 71 16.89 -4.44 34.09
N MET A 72 17.23 -5.36 33.17
CA MET A 72 17.47 -5.02 31.77
C MET A 72 16.22 -4.45 31.09
N ALA A 73 15.05 -5.06 31.31
CA ALA A 73 13.79 -4.57 30.77
C ALA A 73 13.46 -3.16 31.28
N LEU A 74 13.72 -2.87 32.56
CA LEU A 74 13.58 -1.53 33.14
C LEU A 74 14.53 -0.51 32.48
N VAL A 75 15.80 -0.86 32.32
CA VAL A 75 16.80 0.01 31.68
C VAL A 75 16.44 0.28 30.22
N THR A 76 16.05 -0.75 29.47
CA THR A 76 15.58 -0.58 28.08
C THR A 76 14.31 0.27 28.02
N GLY A 77 13.37 0.08 28.95
CA GLY A 77 12.16 0.89 29.04
C GLY A 77 12.46 2.37 29.30
N ILE A 78 13.39 2.68 30.21
CA ILE A 78 13.84 4.05 30.50
C ILE A 78 14.54 4.66 29.28
N LEU A 79 15.41 3.90 28.60
CA LEU A 79 16.07 4.37 27.38
C LEU A 79 15.05 4.68 26.27
N VAL A 80 14.10 3.79 25.99
CA VAL A 80 13.07 4.06 24.98
C VAL A 80 12.19 5.26 25.39
N ALA A 81 11.82 5.38 26.66
CA ALA A 81 11.02 6.51 27.14
C ALA A 81 11.75 7.86 27.05
N ALA A 82 13.07 7.88 27.24
CA ALA A 82 13.88 9.09 27.13
C ALA A 82 14.22 9.44 25.67
N TRP A 83 14.52 8.44 24.84
CA TRP A 83 14.94 8.63 23.45
C TRP A 83 13.77 8.80 22.48
N GLY A 84 12.60 8.22 22.77
CA GLY A 84 11.40 8.33 21.93
C GLY A 84 10.99 9.78 21.66
N PRO A 85 10.82 10.64 22.69
CA PRO A 85 10.45 12.04 22.50
C PRO A 85 11.51 12.86 21.75
N ILE A 86 12.80 12.54 21.94
CA ILE A 86 13.90 13.22 21.25
C ILE A 86 13.88 12.88 19.77
N ARG A 87 13.75 11.58 19.46
CA ARG A 87 13.65 11.09 18.08
C ARG A 87 12.42 11.66 17.38
N ALA A 88 11.25 11.64 18.03
CA ALA A 88 10.03 12.24 17.49
C ALA A 88 10.19 13.75 17.21
N LYS A 89 10.88 14.51 18.09
CA LYS A 89 11.17 15.92 17.84
C LYS A 89 12.14 16.15 16.69
N LEU A 90 13.15 15.30 16.54
CA LEU A 90 14.09 15.37 15.42
C LEU A 90 13.40 15.04 14.10
N ASP A 91 12.62 13.97 14.07
CA ASP A 91 11.84 13.54 12.92
C ASP A 91 10.82 14.63 12.53
N TYR A 92 10.12 15.21 13.51
CA TYR A 92 9.20 16.33 13.27
C TYR A 92 9.90 17.59 12.72
N ARG A 93 11.09 17.93 13.24
CA ARG A 93 11.87 19.07 12.70
C ARG A 93 12.36 18.80 11.29
N ALA A 94 12.82 17.59 11.00
CA ALA A 94 13.20 17.18 9.65
C ALA A 94 12.00 17.25 8.70
N HIS A 95 10.83 16.80 9.16
CA HIS A 95 9.57 16.92 8.41
C HIS A 95 9.21 18.37 8.10
N LEU A 96 9.25 19.27 9.08
CA LEU A 96 8.99 20.71 8.88
C LEU A 96 9.98 21.39 7.94
N LEU A 97 11.27 21.03 8.01
CA LEU A 97 12.28 21.57 7.09
C LEU A 97 11.99 21.16 5.65
N ARG A 98 11.63 19.90 5.43
CA ARG A 98 11.25 19.37 4.11
C ARG A 98 9.95 19.97 3.60
N GLU A 99 8.96 20.14 4.49
CA GLU A 99 7.71 20.82 4.12
C GLU A 99 7.98 22.25 3.67
N ARG A 100 8.84 22.99 4.38
CA ARG A 100 9.28 24.33 3.95
C ARG A 100 10.00 24.32 2.60
N GLU A 101 10.88 23.35 2.35
CA GLU A 101 11.55 23.20 1.05
C GLU A 101 10.54 23.00 -0.08
N LEU A 102 9.54 22.12 0.12
CA LEU A 102 8.46 21.92 -0.84
C LEU A 102 7.59 23.19 -1.01
N GLU A 103 7.36 23.96 0.05
CA GLU A 103 6.66 25.24 -0.03
C GLU A 103 7.44 26.30 -0.81
N GLU A 104 8.76 26.35 -0.64
CA GLU A 104 9.64 27.25 -1.40
C GLU A 104 9.65 26.89 -2.88
N LEU A 105 9.76 25.59 -3.21
CA LEU A 105 9.63 25.10 -4.59
C LEU A 105 8.26 25.42 -5.18
N PHE A 106 7.19 25.27 -4.39
CA PHE A 106 5.83 25.56 -4.83
C PHE A 106 5.64 27.06 -5.10
N ALA A 107 6.13 27.92 -4.20
CA ALA A 107 6.13 29.37 -4.39
C ALA A 107 6.95 29.80 -5.62
N GLY A 108 8.03 29.07 -5.92
CA GLY A 108 8.83 29.24 -7.12
C GLY A 108 8.28 28.58 -8.38
N GLN A 109 7.09 27.96 -8.33
CA GLN A 109 6.48 27.18 -9.42
C GLN A 109 7.37 26.05 -9.97
N ALA A 110 8.29 25.53 -9.16
CA ALA A 110 9.22 24.46 -9.52
C ALA A 110 8.59 23.07 -9.33
N ILE A 111 7.48 22.81 -10.03
CA ILE A 111 6.64 21.62 -9.88
C ILE A 111 7.38 20.30 -10.19
N GLU A 112 8.21 20.29 -11.22
CA GLU A 112 9.08 19.14 -11.52
C GLU A 112 10.02 18.80 -10.35
N GLN A 113 10.59 19.81 -9.69
CA GLN A 113 11.49 19.60 -8.57
C GLN A 113 10.74 19.08 -7.34
N ILE A 114 9.48 19.48 -7.14
CA ILE A 114 8.59 18.88 -6.12
C ILE A 114 8.42 17.39 -6.39
N TYR A 115 8.10 17.02 -7.64
CA TYR A 115 7.92 15.63 -8.01
C TYR A 115 9.21 14.81 -7.82
N GLN A 116 10.36 15.33 -8.26
CA GLN A 116 11.65 14.65 -8.12
C GLN A 116 12.03 14.46 -6.65
N THR A 117 11.85 15.49 -5.82
CA THR A 117 12.14 15.42 -4.38
C THR A 117 11.22 14.41 -3.68
N LEU A 118 9.92 14.42 -4.01
CA LEU A 118 8.96 13.46 -3.46
C LEU A 118 9.21 12.03 -3.95
N SER A 119 9.65 11.83 -5.20
CA SER A 119 9.83 10.49 -5.78
C SER A 119 11.13 9.81 -5.35
N ARG A 120 12.18 10.57 -5.02
CA ARG A 120 13.50 10.02 -4.68
C ARG A 120 13.63 9.68 -3.19
N ASP A 121 13.18 10.59 -2.34
CA ASP A 121 13.60 10.62 -0.93
C ASP A 121 12.44 10.56 0.07
N MET A 122 11.17 10.56 -0.39
CA MET A 122 9.98 10.74 0.46
C MET A 122 8.80 9.85 0.03
N ASP A 123 7.81 9.68 0.92
CA ASP A 123 6.50 9.15 0.55
C ASP A 123 5.56 10.34 0.38
N ALA A 124 4.97 10.50 -0.82
CA ALA A 124 4.05 11.60 -1.09
C ALA A 124 2.86 11.64 -0.10
N ARG A 125 2.51 10.50 0.50
CA ARG A 125 1.46 10.39 1.53
C ARG A 125 1.79 11.12 2.83
N ASP A 126 3.07 11.35 3.12
CA ASP A 126 3.49 12.11 4.30
C ASP A 126 3.30 13.61 4.10
N TYR A 127 3.07 14.06 2.85
CA TYR A 127 2.92 15.47 2.50
C TYR A 127 1.62 15.73 1.72
N PRO A 128 0.44 15.63 2.36
CA PRO A 128 -0.86 15.72 1.69
C PRO A 128 -1.05 16.98 0.83
N LYS A 129 -0.44 18.10 1.23
CA LYS A 129 -0.47 19.38 0.49
C LYS A 129 0.12 19.28 -0.91
N PHE A 130 1.09 18.39 -1.13
CA PHE A 130 1.80 18.23 -2.41
C PHE A 130 1.45 16.93 -3.12
N GLN A 131 0.62 16.08 -2.51
CA GLN A 131 0.20 14.81 -3.09
C GLN A 131 -0.48 15.01 -4.45
N GLU A 132 -1.39 15.97 -4.56
CA GLU A 132 -2.14 16.23 -5.79
C GLU A 132 -1.24 16.71 -6.93
N VAL A 133 -0.27 17.57 -6.61
CA VAL A 133 0.75 18.03 -7.57
C VAL A 133 1.61 16.86 -8.05
N TRP A 134 2.01 15.99 -7.13
CA TRP A 134 2.77 14.79 -7.45
C TRP A 134 1.97 13.82 -8.33
N GLU A 135 0.67 13.65 -8.07
CA GLU A 135 -0.21 12.80 -8.87
C GLU A 135 -0.39 13.33 -10.30
N VAL A 136 -0.68 14.63 -10.46
CA VAL A 136 -0.82 15.27 -11.78
C VAL A 136 0.49 15.18 -12.56
N TYR A 137 1.59 15.63 -11.97
CA TYR A 137 2.88 15.65 -12.67
C TYR A 137 3.39 14.24 -12.94
N GLY A 138 3.24 13.31 -12.01
CA GLY A 138 3.64 11.91 -12.22
C GLY A 138 2.88 11.25 -13.36
N SER A 139 1.58 11.53 -13.49
CA SER A 139 0.78 11.07 -14.64
C SER A 139 1.23 11.72 -15.95
N TYR A 140 1.50 13.03 -15.94
CA TYR A 140 1.98 13.77 -17.11
C TYR A 140 3.38 13.32 -17.56
N ASP A 141 4.30 13.10 -16.62
CA ASP A 141 5.64 12.56 -16.89
C ASP A 141 5.57 11.13 -17.47
N ALA A 142 4.66 10.29 -16.97
CA ALA A 142 4.42 8.96 -17.56
C ALA A 142 3.84 9.04 -18.98
N TYR A 143 2.98 10.02 -19.25
CA TYR A 143 2.50 10.34 -20.59
C TYR A 143 3.67 10.72 -21.51
N ARG A 144 4.51 11.68 -21.11
CA ARG A 144 5.68 12.11 -21.89
C ARG A 144 6.63 10.97 -22.20
N ARG A 145 6.95 10.12 -21.21
CA ARG A 145 7.80 8.95 -21.43
C ARG A 145 7.21 7.95 -22.41
N SER A 146 5.88 7.80 -22.42
CA SER A 146 5.18 6.94 -23.39
C SER A 146 5.23 7.53 -24.80
N LEU A 147 5.06 8.85 -24.92
CA LEU A 147 5.21 9.61 -26.17
C LEU A 147 6.63 9.48 -26.74
N GLU A 148 7.65 9.78 -25.92
CA GLU A 148 9.06 9.66 -26.31
C GLU A 148 9.42 8.22 -26.74
N SER A 149 8.90 7.22 -26.03
CA SER A 149 9.13 5.81 -26.39
C SER A 149 8.51 5.49 -27.76
N LEU A 150 7.27 5.89 -27.99
CA LEU A 150 6.58 5.71 -29.26
C LEU A 150 7.42 6.33 -30.40
N GLU A 151 7.81 7.60 -30.26
CA GLU A 151 8.66 8.32 -31.23
C GLU A 151 10.00 7.66 -31.48
N GLN A 152 10.69 7.21 -30.42
CA GLN A 152 11.94 6.49 -30.56
C GLN A 152 11.76 5.21 -31.38
N TYR A 153 10.72 4.42 -31.09
CA TYR A 153 10.43 3.20 -31.86
C TYR A 153 10.11 3.51 -33.32
N ARG A 154 9.49 4.66 -33.63
CA ARG A 154 9.27 5.08 -35.02
C ARG A 154 10.57 5.22 -35.80
N GLU A 155 11.58 5.81 -35.18
CA GLU A 155 12.89 5.99 -35.80
C GLU A 155 13.63 4.66 -35.93
N GLU A 156 13.53 3.78 -34.94
CA GLU A 156 14.11 2.44 -34.99
C GLU A 156 13.48 1.58 -36.10
N PHE A 157 12.14 1.57 -36.20
CA PHE A 157 11.42 0.89 -37.28
C PHE A 157 11.75 1.44 -38.67
N ARG A 158 12.03 2.75 -38.80
CA ARG A 158 12.49 3.31 -40.08
C ARG A 158 13.89 2.82 -40.47
N ARG A 159 14.72 2.43 -39.51
CA ARG A 159 16.12 2.01 -39.74
C ARG A 159 16.27 0.51 -39.90
N GLU A 160 15.44 -0.27 -39.21
CA GLU A 160 15.51 -1.73 -39.17
C GLU A 160 14.33 -2.36 -39.93
N THR A 161 14.53 -3.54 -40.53
CA THR A 161 13.46 -4.21 -41.29
C THR A 161 12.64 -5.12 -40.35
N TYR A 162 11.80 -4.51 -39.52
CA TYR A 162 10.83 -5.26 -38.70
C TYR A 162 9.65 -5.76 -39.56
N ASP A 163 9.03 -6.86 -39.14
CA ASP A 163 7.77 -7.33 -39.71
C ASP A 163 6.57 -6.57 -39.12
N GLU A 164 5.53 -6.34 -39.94
CA GLU A 164 4.34 -5.57 -39.55
C GLU A 164 3.68 -6.05 -38.24
N PRO A 165 3.52 -7.37 -37.99
CA PRO A 165 2.97 -7.87 -36.73
C PRO A 165 3.74 -7.39 -35.48
N THR A 166 5.07 -7.44 -35.53
CA THR A 166 5.93 -6.99 -34.43
C THR A 166 5.78 -5.48 -34.23
N MET A 167 5.76 -4.71 -35.31
CA MET A 167 5.57 -3.26 -35.25
C MET A 167 4.22 -2.89 -34.62
N ARG A 168 3.14 -3.56 -35.04
CA ARG A 168 1.80 -3.35 -34.48
C ARG A 168 1.75 -3.67 -32.99
N ALA A 169 2.34 -4.78 -32.56
CA ALA A 169 2.32 -5.19 -31.15
C ALA A 169 3.05 -4.17 -30.25
N GLU A 170 4.23 -3.70 -30.66
CA GLU A 170 4.99 -2.70 -29.91
C GLU A 170 4.29 -1.34 -29.90
N ALA A 171 3.80 -0.87 -31.06
CA ALA A 171 3.04 0.36 -31.16
C ALA A 171 1.78 0.33 -30.29
N GLU A 172 1.08 -0.82 -30.26
CA GLU A 172 -0.11 -1.02 -29.44
C GLU A 172 0.19 -0.90 -27.95
N GLN A 173 1.28 -1.50 -27.48
CA GLN A 173 1.69 -1.43 -26.08
C GLN A 173 1.90 0.04 -25.65
N TRP A 174 2.66 0.80 -26.43
CA TRP A 174 2.95 2.20 -26.12
C TRP A 174 1.74 3.11 -26.30
N ALA A 175 0.93 2.90 -27.33
CA ALA A 175 -0.31 3.64 -27.54
C ALA A 175 -1.32 3.42 -26.40
N CYS A 176 -1.42 2.18 -25.87
CA CYS A 176 -2.26 1.90 -24.70
C CYS A 176 -1.82 2.70 -23.47
N LEU A 177 -0.51 2.75 -23.20
CA LEU A 177 0.04 3.52 -22.09
C LEU A 177 -0.17 5.02 -22.30
N LEU A 178 0.12 5.51 -23.50
CA LEU A 178 -0.02 6.92 -23.88
C LEU A 178 -1.45 7.42 -23.69
N ILE A 179 -2.45 6.75 -24.26
CA ILE A 179 -3.87 7.14 -24.10
C ILE A 179 -4.31 7.04 -22.64
N GLY A 180 -3.87 6.01 -21.92
CA GLY A 180 -4.15 5.86 -20.50
C GLY A 180 -3.65 7.03 -19.67
N HIS A 181 -2.36 7.35 -19.80
CA HIS A 181 -1.73 8.46 -19.08
C HIS A 181 -2.23 9.83 -19.52
N ALA A 182 -2.54 10.02 -20.80
CA ALA A 182 -3.17 11.23 -21.32
C ALA A 182 -4.51 11.49 -20.63
N GLY A 183 -5.38 10.47 -20.60
CA GLY A 183 -6.68 10.58 -19.98
C GLY A 183 -6.63 10.72 -18.46
N ASP A 184 -5.74 10.00 -17.77
CA ASP A 184 -5.53 10.15 -16.33
C ASP A 184 -5.03 11.55 -15.99
N THR A 185 -4.06 12.08 -16.75
CA THR A 185 -3.56 13.45 -16.58
C THR A 185 -4.68 14.47 -16.78
N ALA A 186 -5.45 14.34 -17.87
CA ALA A 186 -6.58 15.22 -18.13
C ALA A 186 -7.62 15.17 -17.00
N ARG A 187 -7.89 13.98 -16.44
CA ARG A 187 -8.78 13.78 -15.30
C ARG A 187 -8.28 14.49 -14.05
N LEU A 188 -7.03 14.26 -13.68
CA LEU A 188 -6.41 14.84 -12.49
C LEU A 188 -6.31 16.37 -12.60
N CYS A 189 -5.91 16.90 -13.76
CA CYS A 189 -5.89 18.34 -14.02
C CYS A 189 -7.27 18.99 -13.84
N ARG A 190 -8.37 18.33 -14.25
CA ARG A 190 -9.72 18.86 -14.01
C ARG A 190 -10.17 18.73 -12.56
N LEU A 191 -9.89 17.58 -11.94
CA LEU A 191 -10.24 17.33 -10.55
C LEU A 191 -9.59 18.40 -9.65
N TYR A 192 -8.28 18.56 -9.76
CA TYR A 192 -7.51 19.46 -8.91
C TYR A 192 -7.47 20.91 -9.39
N GLY A 193 -7.61 21.17 -10.69
CA GLY A 193 -7.74 22.53 -11.22
C GLY A 193 -9.00 23.27 -10.77
N SER A 194 -9.97 22.55 -10.19
CA SER A 194 -11.18 23.13 -9.58
C SER A 194 -11.09 23.27 -8.06
N ASP A 195 -10.06 22.71 -7.42
CA ASP A 195 -9.88 22.74 -5.97
C ASP A 195 -9.03 23.95 -5.54
N ARG A 196 -9.41 24.57 -4.43
CA ARG A 196 -8.77 25.77 -3.87
C ARG A 196 -7.43 25.49 -3.20
N VAL A 197 -7.06 24.23 -3.03
CA VAL A 197 -5.82 23.81 -2.37
C VAL A 197 -4.58 24.16 -3.22
N ILE A 198 -4.71 24.18 -4.55
CA ILE A 198 -3.62 24.46 -5.50
C ILE A 198 -3.81 25.82 -6.19
N GLN A 199 -3.97 26.91 -5.42
CA GLN A 199 -3.95 28.26 -6.01
C GLN A 199 -2.63 28.51 -6.75
N GLY A 200 -2.71 28.85 -8.04
CA GLY A 200 -1.57 29.33 -8.83
C GLY A 200 -1.01 28.36 -9.88
N ASN A 201 -1.53 27.13 -9.99
CA ASN A 201 -1.10 26.13 -11.00
C ASN A 201 -2.14 25.88 -12.09
N GLU A 202 -3.23 26.64 -12.13
CA GLU A 202 -4.31 26.50 -13.11
C GLU A 202 -3.78 26.67 -14.54
N ALA A 203 -2.85 27.62 -14.73
CA ALA A 203 -2.18 27.83 -16.01
C ALA A 203 -1.32 26.62 -16.41
N LEU A 204 -0.62 25.99 -15.45
CA LEU A 204 0.21 24.83 -15.70
C LEU A 204 -0.64 23.60 -16.09
N PHE A 205 -1.70 23.32 -15.33
CA PHE A 205 -2.61 22.21 -15.63
C PHE A 205 -3.35 22.41 -16.95
N SER A 206 -3.66 23.67 -17.29
CA SER A 206 -4.22 24.01 -18.60
C SER A 206 -3.19 23.74 -19.71
N ALA A 207 -1.93 24.14 -19.52
CA ALA A 207 -0.85 23.89 -20.48
C ALA A 207 -0.63 22.38 -20.71
N TYR A 208 -0.60 21.56 -19.66
CA TYR A 208 -0.48 20.10 -19.82
C TYR A 208 -1.63 19.50 -20.62
N ARG A 209 -2.86 19.98 -20.38
CA ARG A 209 -4.04 19.52 -21.13
C ARG A 209 -3.99 19.97 -22.59
N GLU A 210 -3.52 21.18 -22.85
CA GLU A 210 -3.37 21.73 -24.19
C GLU A 210 -2.31 20.94 -24.99
N GLU A 211 -1.12 20.75 -24.42
CA GLU A 211 -0.04 19.95 -25.01
C GLU A 211 -0.51 18.52 -25.34
N ILE A 212 -1.11 17.80 -24.38
CA ILE A 212 -1.66 16.46 -24.62
C ILE A 212 -2.70 16.49 -25.76
N THR A 213 -3.58 17.50 -25.78
CA THR A 213 -4.65 17.57 -26.79
C THR A 213 -4.07 17.85 -28.18
N ASP A 214 -3.03 18.66 -28.26
CA ASP A 214 -2.34 18.99 -29.51
C ASP A 214 -1.55 17.78 -30.02
N ASP A 215 -0.76 17.10 -29.18
CA ASP A 215 -0.04 15.89 -29.52
C ASP A 215 -0.97 14.79 -30.05
N LEU A 216 -2.07 14.52 -29.33
CA LEU A 216 -3.06 13.52 -29.74
C LEU A 216 -3.70 13.88 -31.09
N ARG A 217 -3.92 15.17 -31.35
CA ARG A 217 -4.44 15.64 -32.63
C ARG A 217 -3.44 15.41 -33.76
N GLU A 218 -2.16 15.65 -33.52
CA GLU A 218 -1.09 15.38 -34.48
C GLU A 218 -0.96 13.87 -34.77
N MET A 219 -1.28 13.01 -33.81
CA MET A 219 -1.37 11.56 -33.98
C MET A 219 -2.66 11.07 -34.65
N GLY A 220 -3.56 11.98 -35.04
CA GLY A 220 -4.78 11.65 -35.77
C GLY A 220 -6.02 11.45 -34.90
N ILE A 221 -5.92 11.58 -33.57
CA ILE A 221 -7.08 11.55 -32.68
C ILE A 221 -7.85 12.87 -32.80
N THR A 222 -9.07 12.81 -33.33
CA THR A 222 -9.86 14.01 -33.63
C THR A 222 -11.32 13.87 -33.22
N GLY A 223 -12.06 15.00 -33.24
CA GLY A 223 -13.50 15.03 -32.99
C GLY A 223 -13.89 14.50 -31.62
N GLU A 224 -14.98 13.72 -31.58
CA GLU A 224 -15.54 13.15 -30.34
C GLU A 224 -14.53 12.27 -29.57
N LEU A 225 -13.59 11.64 -30.28
CA LEU A 225 -12.59 10.79 -29.66
C LEU A 225 -11.56 11.60 -28.89
N LEU A 226 -11.11 12.72 -29.46
CA LEU A 226 -10.21 13.66 -28.80
C LEU A 226 -10.90 14.30 -27.59
N GLU A 227 -12.13 14.78 -27.76
CA GLU A 227 -12.92 15.33 -26.65
C GLU A 227 -13.07 14.32 -25.51
N TRP A 228 -13.31 13.05 -25.84
CA TRP A 228 -13.43 11.98 -24.86
C TRP A 228 -12.13 11.74 -24.07
N VAL A 229 -10.96 11.64 -24.72
CA VAL A 229 -9.68 11.49 -24.02
C VAL A 229 -9.36 12.73 -23.18
N SER A 230 -9.56 13.93 -23.73
CA SER A 230 -9.36 15.20 -23.01
C SER A 230 -10.36 15.40 -21.86
N MET A 231 -11.46 14.64 -21.86
CA MET A 231 -12.42 14.50 -20.77
C MET A 231 -12.05 13.42 -19.76
N GLY A 232 -10.96 12.67 -19.92
CA GLY A 232 -10.39 11.75 -18.93
C GLY A 232 -11.43 11.04 -18.04
N PRO A 233 -12.34 10.21 -18.59
CA PRO A 233 -13.34 9.51 -17.81
C PRO A 233 -12.69 8.53 -16.82
N LYS A 234 -13.41 8.22 -15.73
CA LYS A 234 -12.89 7.35 -14.66
C LYS A 234 -12.58 5.93 -15.14
N ASP A 235 -13.47 5.37 -15.97
CA ASP A 235 -13.37 3.99 -16.47
C ASP A 235 -12.88 3.99 -17.93
N LEU A 236 -11.88 4.84 -18.20
CA LEU A 236 -11.38 5.12 -19.55
C LEU A 236 -11.02 3.85 -20.32
N ARG A 237 -10.33 2.88 -19.68
CA ARG A 237 -9.87 1.64 -20.33
C ARG A 237 -10.99 0.65 -20.65
N GLU A 238 -12.15 0.79 -20.01
CA GLU A 238 -13.31 -0.10 -20.21
C GLU A 238 -14.23 0.39 -21.33
N ASP A 239 -14.07 1.65 -21.75
CA ASP A 239 -14.84 2.25 -22.84
C ASP A 239 -14.32 1.77 -24.21
N SER A 240 -15.23 1.42 -25.12
CA SER A 240 -14.86 1.00 -26.48
C SER A 240 -14.04 2.05 -27.24
N ARG A 241 -14.23 3.33 -26.92
CA ARG A 241 -13.45 4.44 -27.50
C ARG A 241 -11.98 4.37 -27.15
N PHE A 242 -11.61 3.74 -26.03
CA PHE A 242 -10.20 3.51 -25.71
C PHE A 242 -9.50 2.70 -26.78
N ARG A 243 -10.11 1.58 -27.16
CA ARG A 243 -9.57 0.73 -28.22
C ARG A 243 -9.51 1.46 -29.55
N GLN A 244 -10.55 2.23 -29.87
CA GLN A 244 -10.57 3.05 -31.07
C GLN A 244 -9.42 4.07 -31.12
N ALA A 245 -9.10 4.71 -29.99
CA ALA A 245 -7.98 5.66 -29.90
C ALA A 245 -6.62 4.95 -30.08
N VAL A 246 -6.44 3.81 -29.43
CA VAL A 246 -5.24 2.99 -29.60
C VAL A 246 -5.07 2.57 -31.05
N ASP A 247 -6.11 2.01 -31.67
CA ASP A 247 -6.07 1.57 -33.07
C ASP A 247 -5.72 2.71 -34.03
N THR A 248 -6.29 3.90 -33.79
CA THR A 248 -5.99 5.10 -34.60
C THR A 248 -4.51 5.45 -34.57
N ILE A 249 -3.89 5.46 -33.38
CA ILE A 249 -2.45 5.75 -33.24
C ILE A 249 -1.62 4.65 -33.91
N VAL A 250 -1.96 3.38 -33.68
CA VAL A 250 -1.23 2.23 -34.22
C VAL A 250 -1.27 2.24 -35.75
N ASP A 251 -2.45 2.45 -36.34
CA ASP A 251 -2.62 2.48 -37.79
C ASP A 251 -1.83 3.65 -38.40
N ALA A 252 -1.92 4.84 -37.83
CA ALA A 252 -1.11 5.99 -38.26
C ALA A 252 0.41 5.69 -38.19
N TYR A 253 0.85 4.96 -37.16
CA TYR A 253 2.24 4.56 -37.00
C TYR A 253 2.72 3.61 -38.09
N VAL A 254 1.95 2.54 -38.31
CA VAL A 254 2.26 1.50 -39.29
C VAL A 254 2.24 2.10 -40.69
N GLU A 255 1.20 2.86 -41.04
CA GLU A 255 1.09 3.51 -42.36
C GLU A 255 2.27 4.45 -42.63
N SER A 256 2.67 5.26 -41.65
CA SER A 256 3.79 6.19 -41.83
C SER A 256 5.14 5.51 -42.01
N SER A 257 5.25 4.24 -41.61
CA SER A 257 6.47 3.44 -41.77
C SER A 257 6.59 2.80 -43.16
N TYR A 258 5.47 2.65 -43.89
CA TYR A 258 5.43 2.08 -45.25
C TYR A 258 5.28 3.14 -46.36
N ALA A 259 4.88 4.38 -46.02
CA ALA A 259 4.81 5.49 -46.95
C ALA A 259 6.23 5.99 -47.34
N ARG A 260 6.81 5.39 -48.38
CA ARG A 260 7.98 5.90 -49.11
C ARG A 260 7.57 6.83 -50.25
#